data_AF-A0A8S0RE50-F1
#
_entry.id   AF-A0A8S0RE50-F1
#
_cell.length_a   1.000
_cell.length_b   1.000
_cell.length_c   1.000
_cell.angle_alpha   90.00
_cell.angle_beta   90.00
_cell.angle_gamma   90.00
#
_symmetry.space_group_name_H-M   'P 1'
#
loop_
_entity.id
_entity.type
_entity.pdbx_description
1 polymer ?
#
loop_
_entity_poly.entity_id
_entity_poly.type
_entity_poly.pdbx_seq_one_letter_code
_entity_poly.pdbx_strand_id
1 'polypeptide(L)'
;MASSFTANPDMNLNPLRKKRRKVRRENQSQMNTTEKMGRARRGTETEQMIYSSKLVGALRHLRRPESSSPSASGRAVREAADRILAVSAKVKTRWSRAILTGRLSLRLSQINKKRKKASKPTTVDSRLKKRTVKKKLPPAHSKVRVLGGLVPGCRKLSFPNLLEETADYIAALQMQVNAMTFLTGLLTNGSSLAASSDQLGSDQ
;
A
#
# COMPACT_ATOMS: atom_id res chain seq x y z
N MET A 1 -62.50 56.34 -10.44
CA MET A 1 -61.81 57.41 -9.70
C MET A 1 -60.41 56.93 -9.37
N ALA A 2 -59.40 57.58 -9.98
CA ALA A 2 -57.93 57.56 -9.79
C ALA A 2 -57.22 56.19 -9.57
N SER A 3 -56.39 55.66 -10.49
CA SER A 3 -55.07 56.11 -10.97
C SER A 3 -54.02 56.20 -9.86
N SER A 4 -52.77 55.71 -9.94
CA SER A 4 -52.04 54.70 -10.74
C SER A 4 -50.56 54.74 -10.26
N PHE A 5 -49.70 53.92 -10.86
CA PHE A 5 -48.22 53.96 -10.87
C PHE A 5 -47.54 53.21 -9.71
N THR A 6 -46.59 52.29 -9.94
CA THR A 6 -45.43 52.30 -10.86
C THR A 6 -45.04 50.85 -11.22
N ALA A 7 -44.83 50.56 -12.50
CA ALA A 7 -43.52 50.34 -13.15
C ALA A 7 -43.08 48.85 -13.26
N ASN A 8 -43.37 48.31 -14.46
CA ASN A 8 -42.62 47.31 -15.25
C ASN A 8 -41.09 47.50 -15.24
N PRO A 9 -40.28 46.65 -15.91
CA PRO A 9 -40.36 45.21 -16.23
C PRO A 9 -38.98 44.51 -15.97
N ASP A 10 -38.77 43.36 -16.62
CA ASP A 10 -37.47 42.78 -17.00
C ASP A 10 -36.77 41.77 -16.06
N MET A 11 -36.83 40.50 -16.47
CA MET A 11 -35.70 39.67 -16.95
C MET A 11 -36.13 38.19 -16.82
N ASN A 12 -36.73 37.57 -17.83
CA ASN A 12 -36.12 37.03 -19.05
C ASN A 12 -35.42 35.65 -18.86
N LEU A 13 -35.86 34.71 -19.71
CA LEU A 13 -35.29 33.41 -20.13
C LEU A 13 -35.48 32.14 -19.27
N ASN A 14 -36.54 31.38 -19.61
CA ASN A 14 -36.40 29.95 -19.95
C ASN A 14 -35.37 29.78 -21.11
N PRO A 15 -34.65 28.65 -21.33
CA PRO A 15 -35.17 27.27 -21.20
C PRO A 15 -34.14 26.13 -20.86
N LEU A 16 -34.69 24.96 -20.54
CA LEU A 16 -34.26 23.61 -20.98
C LEU A 16 -32.82 23.42 -21.50
N ARG A 17 -31.99 22.62 -20.80
CA ARG A 17 -30.96 21.79 -21.49
C ARG A 17 -30.44 20.60 -20.68
N LYS A 18 -30.77 19.42 -21.20
CA LYS A 18 -30.23 18.09 -20.93
C LYS A 18 -28.70 18.10 -20.87
N LYS A 19 -28.11 17.64 -19.76
CA LYS A 19 -26.66 17.51 -19.58
C LYS A 19 -26.11 16.29 -20.34
N ARG A 20 -26.03 16.40 -21.67
CA ARG A 20 -25.22 15.51 -22.53
C ARG A 20 -23.78 16.01 -22.49
N ARG A 21 -22.85 15.25 -21.90
CA ARG A 21 -21.42 15.49 -22.12
C ARG A 21 -21.06 15.00 -23.52
N LYS A 22 -20.76 15.95 -24.40
CA LYS A 22 -20.29 15.75 -25.77
C LYS A 22 -18.89 15.13 -25.72
N VAL A 23 -18.75 13.95 -26.31
CA VAL A 23 -17.47 13.33 -26.66
C VAL A 23 -16.81 14.25 -27.69
N ARG A 24 -15.66 14.83 -27.33
CA ARG A 24 -14.68 15.36 -28.29
C ARG A 24 -13.51 14.38 -28.26
N ARG A 25 -13.45 13.51 -29.27
CA ARG A 25 -12.21 12.85 -29.68
C ARG A 25 -11.44 13.89 -30.48
N GLU A 26 -10.26 14.22 -30.03
CA GLU A 26 -9.28 14.94 -30.83
C GLU A 26 -7.91 14.32 -30.54
N ASN A 27 -7.36 13.71 -31.59
CA ASN A 27 -6.03 13.14 -31.64
C ASN A 27 -5.02 14.26 -31.38
N GLN A 28 -4.25 14.17 -30.31
CA GLN A 28 -3.03 14.95 -30.17
C GLN A 28 -2.08 14.27 -29.18
N SER A 29 -0.82 14.15 -29.61
CA SER A 29 0.40 13.88 -28.82
C SER A 29 0.80 12.42 -28.53
N GLN A 30 1.21 11.72 -29.59
CA GLN A 30 2.13 10.58 -29.55
C GLN A 30 3.59 10.96 -29.19
N MET A 31 3.87 12.16 -28.63
CA MET A 31 5.25 12.61 -28.37
C MET A 31 5.60 12.78 -26.87
N ASN A 32 4.74 12.34 -25.95
CA ASN A 32 4.89 12.67 -24.52
C ASN A 32 5.29 11.47 -23.63
N THR A 33 5.55 10.30 -24.21
CA THR A 33 5.85 9.08 -23.44
C THR A 33 7.32 8.99 -23.01
N THR A 34 8.25 9.48 -23.83
CA THR A 34 9.70 9.39 -23.54
C THR A 34 10.14 10.39 -22.47
N GLU A 35 9.62 11.61 -22.50
CA GLU A 35 9.85 12.67 -21.49
C GLU A 35 9.26 12.30 -20.11
N LYS A 36 8.09 11.66 -20.09
CA LYS A 36 7.48 11.16 -18.85
C LYS A 36 8.29 10.03 -18.23
N MET A 37 8.95 9.19 -19.03
CA MET A 37 9.80 8.11 -18.52
C MET A 37 11.04 8.65 -17.79
N GLY A 38 11.67 9.71 -18.31
CA GLY A 38 12.82 10.36 -17.67
C GLY A 38 12.47 11.10 -16.36
N ARG A 39 11.32 11.78 -16.32
CA ARG A 39 10.80 12.40 -15.07
C ARG A 39 10.27 11.37 -14.07
N ALA A 40 9.61 10.31 -14.53
CA ALA A 40 9.16 9.22 -13.66
C ALA A 40 10.36 8.49 -13.05
N ARG A 41 11.44 8.25 -13.83
CA ARG A 41 12.68 7.64 -13.35
C ARG A 41 13.36 8.48 -12.26
N ARG A 42 13.43 9.81 -12.41
CA ARG A 42 13.95 10.72 -11.37
C ARG A 42 12.99 10.89 -10.18
N GLY A 43 11.69 10.79 -10.42
CA GLY A 43 10.66 10.80 -9.36
C GLY A 43 10.75 9.56 -8.47
N THR A 44 10.91 8.38 -9.07
CA THR A 44 11.11 7.13 -8.32
C THR A 44 12.41 7.13 -7.54
N GLU A 45 13.46 7.80 -8.05
CA GLU A 45 14.76 7.87 -7.38
C GLU A 45 14.71 8.74 -6.12
N THR A 46 14.04 9.90 -6.18
CA THR A 46 13.86 10.75 -4.98
C THR A 46 12.95 10.10 -3.95
N GLU A 47 11.86 9.46 -4.38
CA GLU A 47 10.99 8.67 -3.50
C GLU A 47 11.73 7.47 -2.87
N GLN A 48 12.60 6.80 -3.64
CA GLN A 48 13.47 5.73 -3.15
C GLN A 48 14.44 6.24 -2.09
N MET A 49 15.03 7.43 -2.26
CA MET A 49 15.93 8.04 -1.28
C MET A 49 15.21 8.46 0.02
N ILE A 50 14.01 9.02 -0.10
CA ILE A 50 13.17 9.34 1.07
C ILE A 50 12.78 8.05 1.82
N TYR A 51 12.42 7.00 1.07
CA TYR A 51 12.11 5.69 1.65
C TYR A 51 13.34 5.08 2.35
N SER A 52 14.51 5.08 1.70
CA SER A 52 15.74 4.48 2.25
C SER A 52 16.18 5.19 3.53
N SER A 53 16.13 6.52 3.56
CA SER A 53 16.43 7.32 4.75
C SER A 53 15.50 6.95 5.93
N LYS A 54 14.19 6.86 5.68
CA LYS A 54 13.22 6.42 6.70
C LYS A 54 13.46 4.99 7.16
N LEU A 55 13.85 4.09 6.24
CA LEU A 55 14.16 2.70 6.54
C LEU A 55 15.36 2.58 7.47
N VAL A 56 16.46 3.27 7.16
CA VAL A 56 17.64 3.29 8.03
C VAL A 56 17.29 3.83 9.42
N GLY A 57 16.49 4.91 9.48
CA GLY A 57 16.00 5.45 10.75
C GLY A 57 15.26 4.39 11.59
N ALA A 58 14.28 3.71 10.99
CA ALA A 58 13.54 2.66 11.71
C ALA A 58 14.43 1.48 12.11
N LEU A 59 15.34 1.02 11.24
CA LEU A 59 16.24 -0.10 11.53
C LEU A 59 17.19 0.21 12.69
N ARG A 60 17.64 1.46 12.85
CA ARG A 60 18.45 1.87 14.02
C ARG A 60 17.69 1.67 15.34
N HIS A 61 16.38 1.94 15.35
CA HIS A 61 15.56 1.68 16.54
C HIS A 61 15.38 0.18 16.84
N LEU A 62 15.50 -0.69 15.83
CA LEU A 62 15.42 -2.15 15.96
C LEU A 62 16.74 -2.81 16.37
N ARG A 63 17.87 -2.12 16.30
CA ARG A 63 19.19 -2.65 16.71
C ARG A 63 19.43 -2.57 18.22
N ARG A 64 18.56 -1.84 18.94
CA ARG A 64 18.59 -1.64 20.39
C ARG A 64 17.65 -2.56 21.23
N PRO A 65 17.39 -3.82 20.86
CA PRO A 65 16.88 -4.82 21.80
C PRO A 65 17.93 -5.92 22.00
N GLU A 66 18.63 -5.88 23.13
CA GLU A 66 19.72 -6.79 23.50
C GLU A 66 19.29 -8.27 23.72
N SER A 67 18.04 -8.65 23.43
CA SER A 67 17.50 -9.97 23.77
C SER A 67 16.66 -10.63 22.67
N SER A 68 16.69 -10.12 21.43
CA SER A 68 15.84 -10.67 20.35
C SER A 68 16.53 -11.78 19.55
N SER A 69 15.88 -12.95 19.42
CA SER A 69 16.38 -14.04 18.58
C SER A 69 16.52 -13.59 17.11
N PRO A 70 17.44 -14.18 16.31
CA PRO A 70 17.66 -13.78 14.92
C PRO A 70 16.38 -13.86 14.07
N SER A 71 15.51 -14.82 14.38
CA SER A 71 14.21 -14.97 13.73
C SER A 71 13.20 -13.87 14.12
N ALA A 72 13.25 -13.37 15.36
CA ALA A 72 12.45 -12.24 15.81
C ALA A 72 12.96 -10.91 15.20
N SER A 73 14.28 -10.74 15.13
CA SER A 73 14.93 -9.60 14.48
C SER A 73 14.57 -9.52 13.00
N GLY A 74 14.70 -10.62 12.24
CA GLY A 74 14.33 -10.66 10.82
C GLY A 74 12.85 -10.35 10.56
N ARG A 75 11.94 -10.77 11.45
CA ARG A 75 10.52 -10.38 11.38
C ARG A 75 10.32 -8.90 11.65
N ALA A 76 10.98 -8.35 12.65
CA ALA A 76 10.89 -6.93 12.97
C ALA A 76 11.37 -6.05 11.81
N VAL A 77 12.48 -6.43 11.14
CA VAL A 77 13.01 -5.75 9.95
C VAL A 77 11.99 -5.73 8.81
N ARG A 78 11.41 -6.89 8.48
CA ARG A 78 10.36 -7.01 7.45
C ARG A 78 9.17 -6.11 7.78
N GLU A 79 8.71 -6.15 9.02
CA GLU A 79 7.58 -5.35 9.45
C GLU A 79 7.88 -3.84 9.48
N ALA A 80 9.11 -3.44 9.77
CA ALA A 80 9.53 -2.05 9.69
C ALA A 80 9.52 -1.55 8.23
N ALA A 81 10.05 -2.36 7.31
CA ALA A 81 10.02 -2.07 5.88
C ALA A 81 8.58 -1.97 5.34
N ASP A 82 7.72 -2.92 5.69
CA ASP A 82 6.30 -2.92 5.29
C ASP A 82 5.55 -1.71 5.85
N ARG A 83 5.81 -1.33 7.12
CA ARG A 83 5.21 -0.13 7.74
C ARG A 83 5.63 1.14 7.02
N ILE A 84 6.91 1.32 6.75
CA ILE A 84 7.40 2.52 6.04
C ILE A 84 6.84 2.56 4.64
N LEU A 85 6.78 1.41 3.96
CA LEU A 85 6.21 1.31 2.62
C LEU A 85 4.75 1.76 2.62
N ALA A 86 3.96 1.29 3.58
CA ALA A 86 2.56 1.67 3.74
C ALA A 86 2.39 3.16 4.11
N VAL A 87 3.27 3.73 4.92
CA VAL A 87 3.26 5.16 5.29
C VAL A 87 3.62 6.03 4.08
N SER A 88 4.59 5.64 3.27
CA SER A 88 4.98 6.36 2.05
C SER A 88 3.85 6.42 1.03
N ALA A 89 3.00 5.39 0.96
CA ALA A 89 1.77 5.38 0.16
C ALA A 89 0.65 6.31 0.70
N LYS A 90 0.92 7.09 1.76
CA LYS A 90 0.01 8.08 2.38
C LYS A 90 -1.36 7.51 2.76
N VAL A 91 -1.45 6.20 3.03
CA VAL A 91 -2.68 5.50 3.45
C VAL A 91 -3.82 5.59 2.41
N LYS A 92 -3.50 5.94 1.15
CA LYS A 92 -4.50 6.09 0.08
C LYS A 92 -5.02 4.74 -0.42
N THR A 93 -4.14 3.74 -0.43
CA THR A 93 -4.43 2.41 -0.96
C THR A 93 -5.00 1.48 0.11
N ARG A 94 -5.81 0.50 -0.29
CA ARG A 94 -6.35 -0.49 0.66
C ARG A 94 -5.25 -1.39 1.21
N TRP A 95 -4.24 -1.71 0.42
CA TRP A 95 -3.12 -2.51 0.89
C TRP A 95 -2.31 -1.80 1.98
N SER A 96 -2.09 -0.47 1.88
CA SER A 96 -1.37 0.28 2.92
C SER A 96 -2.15 0.33 4.23
N ARG A 97 -3.47 0.56 4.16
CA ARG A 97 -4.38 0.47 5.32
C ARG A 97 -4.37 -0.92 5.94
N ALA A 98 -4.37 -1.97 5.13
CA ALA A 98 -4.35 -3.35 5.60
C ALA A 98 -3.05 -3.70 6.33
N ILE A 99 -1.90 -3.19 5.88
CA ILE A 99 -0.61 -3.35 6.57
C ILE A 99 -0.63 -2.65 7.93
N LEU A 100 -1.06 -1.39 7.98
CA LEU A 100 -1.08 -0.60 9.22
C LEU A 100 -2.08 -1.14 10.26
N THR A 101 -3.26 -1.58 9.81
CA THR A 101 -4.32 -2.08 10.70
C THR A 101 -4.27 -3.59 10.94
N GLY A 102 -3.47 -4.34 10.17
CA GLY A 102 -3.45 -5.80 10.18
C GLY A 102 -3.11 -6.39 11.55
N ARG A 103 -2.16 -5.80 12.28
CA ARG A 103 -1.79 -6.28 13.62
C ARG A 103 -2.78 -5.89 14.70
N LEU A 104 -3.31 -4.67 14.64
CA LEU A 104 -4.35 -4.21 15.56
C LEU A 104 -5.62 -5.06 15.42
N SER A 105 -6.03 -5.34 14.18
CA SER A 105 -7.20 -6.19 13.90
C SER A 105 -6.98 -7.66 14.31
N LEU A 106 -5.78 -8.21 14.13
CA LEU A 106 -5.44 -9.54 14.65
C LEU A 106 -5.45 -9.58 16.19
N ARG A 107 -4.89 -8.57 16.86
CA ARG A 107 -4.88 -8.47 18.33
C ARG A 107 -6.30 -8.29 18.89
N LEU A 108 -7.11 -7.40 18.32
CA LEU A 108 -8.53 -7.25 18.67
C LEU A 108 -9.32 -8.54 18.43
N SER A 109 -9.05 -9.24 17.32
CA SER A 109 -9.68 -10.55 17.05
C SER A 109 -9.29 -11.59 18.10
N GLN A 110 -8.03 -11.63 18.53
CA GLN A 110 -7.58 -12.53 19.61
C GLN A 110 -8.24 -12.19 20.94
N ILE A 111 -8.33 -10.91 21.31
CA ILE A 111 -9.01 -10.46 22.54
C ILE A 111 -10.50 -10.82 22.50
N ASN A 112 -11.18 -10.54 21.38
CA ASN A 112 -12.59 -10.87 21.19
C ASN A 112 -12.84 -12.39 21.23
N LYS A 113 -11.91 -13.22 20.72
CA LYS A 113 -11.99 -14.68 20.84
C LYS A 113 -11.86 -15.15 22.29
N LYS A 114 -10.96 -14.55 23.09
CA LYS A 114 -10.80 -14.88 24.51
C LYS A 114 -12.06 -14.52 25.30
N ARG A 115 -12.63 -13.32 25.08
CA ARG A 115 -13.89 -12.90 25.71
C ARG A 115 -15.07 -13.82 25.39
N LYS A 116 -15.22 -14.23 24.11
CA LYS A 116 -16.26 -15.19 23.68
C LYS A 116 -16.08 -16.61 24.22
N LYS A 117 -14.87 -16.99 24.63
CA LYS A 117 -14.60 -18.26 25.31
C LYS A 117 -14.87 -18.18 26.81
N ALA A 118 -14.64 -17.03 27.44
CA ALA A 118 -14.94 -16.80 28.85
C ALA A 118 -16.45 -16.58 29.12
N SER A 119 -17.23 -16.16 28.13
CA SER A 119 -18.66 -15.86 28.27
C SER A 119 -19.60 -17.03 27.94
N LYS A 120 -19.09 -18.27 27.83
CA LYS A 120 -19.92 -19.44 27.51
C LYS A 120 -19.86 -20.45 28.67
N PRO A 121 -20.99 -20.78 29.31
CA PRO A 121 -21.06 -21.98 30.14
C PRO A 121 -20.90 -23.19 29.21
N THR A 122 -20.29 -24.25 29.73
CA THR A 122 -20.04 -25.52 29.05
C THR A 122 -21.34 -26.13 28.56
N THR A 123 -21.74 -25.84 27.32
CA THR A 123 -22.71 -26.66 26.59
C THR A 123 -21.93 -27.51 25.61
N VAL A 124 -21.77 -28.78 25.99
CA VAL A 124 -21.30 -29.89 25.16
C VAL A 124 -22.39 -30.17 24.13
N ASP A 125 -22.51 -29.35 23.08
CA ASP A 125 -23.07 -29.86 21.82
C ASP A 125 -22.85 -28.93 20.62
N SER A 126 -22.70 -29.58 19.47
CA SER A 126 -23.08 -29.11 18.15
C SER A 126 -22.31 -27.93 17.54
N ARG A 127 -21.35 -28.28 16.68
CA ARG A 127 -21.62 -28.22 15.23
C ARG A 127 -20.41 -28.78 14.48
N LEU A 128 -20.55 -30.02 14.02
CA LEU A 128 -19.84 -30.54 12.86
C LEU A 128 -19.99 -29.52 11.73
N LYS A 129 -18.92 -28.77 11.47
CA LYS A 129 -18.84 -27.88 10.31
C LYS A 129 -18.92 -28.77 9.08
N LYS A 130 -20.12 -28.89 8.51
CA LYS A 130 -20.38 -29.41 7.17
C LYS A 130 -19.35 -28.78 6.25
N ARG A 131 -18.35 -29.56 5.82
CA ARG A 131 -17.38 -29.16 4.80
C ARG A 131 -18.23 -28.89 3.56
N THR A 132 -18.52 -27.63 3.31
CA THR A 132 -19.17 -27.22 2.08
C THR A 132 -18.31 -27.75 0.95
N VAL A 133 -18.89 -28.62 0.13
CA VAL A 133 -18.28 -29.16 -1.08
C VAL A 133 -17.69 -27.96 -1.81
N LYS A 134 -16.36 -27.97 -1.97
CA LYS A 134 -15.65 -26.91 -2.67
C LYS A 134 -16.12 -26.96 -4.11
N LYS A 135 -17.19 -26.22 -4.45
CA LYS A 135 -17.63 -26.02 -5.83
C LYS A 135 -16.39 -25.53 -6.57
N LYS A 136 -15.93 -26.32 -7.56
CA LYS A 136 -14.78 -25.98 -8.41
C LYS A 136 -15.12 -24.66 -9.09
N LEU A 137 -14.63 -23.56 -8.51
CA LEU A 137 -14.77 -22.24 -9.13
C LEU A 137 -14.10 -22.32 -10.51
N PRO A 138 -14.67 -21.68 -11.55
CA PRO A 138 -14.04 -21.66 -12.86
C PRO A 138 -12.57 -21.21 -12.74
N PRO A 139 -11.65 -21.75 -13.57
CA PRO A 139 -10.22 -21.46 -13.47
C PRO A 139 -9.85 -19.96 -13.47
N ALA A 140 -10.68 -19.10 -14.05
CA ALA A 140 -10.51 -17.65 -13.99
C ALA A 140 -10.73 -17.10 -12.56
N HIS A 141 -11.76 -17.55 -11.85
CA HIS A 141 -12.06 -17.09 -10.49
C HIS A 141 -11.07 -17.62 -9.46
N SER A 142 -10.44 -18.78 -9.70
CA SER A 142 -9.38 -19.27 -8.81
C SER A 142 -8.15 -18.36 -8.83
N LYS A 143 -7.72 -17.90 -10.01
CA LYS A 143 -6.63 -16.92 -10.16
C LYS A 143 -6.93 -15.60 -9.47
N VAL A 144 -8.14 -15.06 -9.64
CA VAL A 144 -8.59 -13.83 -8.96
C VAL A 144 -8.56 -14.00 -7.44
N ARG A 145 -8.98 -15.16 -6.92
CA ARG A 145 -8.91 -15.46 -5.48
C ARG A 145 -7.49 -15.58 -4.95
N VAL A 146 -6.57 -16.13 -5.74
CA VAL A 146 -5.15 -16.19 -5.39
C VAL A 146 -4.58 -14.77 -5.34
N LEU A 147 -4.85 -13.95 -6.37
CA LEU A 147 -4.36 -12.58 -6.44
C LEU A 147 -4.87 -11.72 -5.27
N GLY A 148 -6.17 -11.81 -4.95
CA GLY A 148 -6.73 -11.14 -3.78
C GLY A 148 -6.21 -11.66 -2.43
N GLY A 149 -5.57 -12.84 -2.41
CA GLY A 149 -4.88 -13.38 -1.25
C GLY A 149 -3.43 -12.90 -1.11
N LEU A 150 -2.78 -12.53 -2.22
CA LEU A 150 -1.40 -12.04 -2.24
C LEU A 150 -1.32 -10.57 -1.86
N VAL A 151 -2.26 -9.75 -2.34
CA VAL A 151 -2.27 -8.31 -2.03
C VAL A 151 -2.95 -8.08 -0.68
N PRO A 152 -2.30 -7.39 0.27
CA PRO A 152 -2.90 -7.10 1.58
C PRO A 152 -4.27 -6.42 1.45
N GLY A 153 -5.27 -6.91 2.18
CA GLY A 153 -6.61 -6.30 2.21
C GLY A 153 -7.50 -6.52 0.97
N CYS A 154 -7.04 -7.26 -0.05
CA CYS A 154 -7.72 -7.34 -1.34
C CYS A 154 -8.57 -8.61 -1.57
N ARG A 155 -8.77 -9.44 -0.53
CA ARG A 155 -9.40 -10.77 -0.65
C ARG A 155 -10.87 -10.78 -1.09
N LYS A 156 -11.56 -9.65 -0.99
CA LYS A 156 -13.00 -9.49 -1.27
C LYS A 156 -13.28 -8.31 -2.22
N LEU A 157 -12.33 -7.95 -3.07
CA LEU A 157 -12.47 -6.86 -4.03
C LEU A 157 -13.06 -7.31 -5.35
N SER A 158 -13.69 -6.38 -6.08
CA SER A 158 -14.04 -6.56 -7.48
C SER A 158 -12.76 -6.68 -8.32
N PHE A 159 -12.83 -7.41 -9.43
CA PHE A 159 -11.68 -7.67 -10.28
C PHE A 159 -10.94 -6.40 -10.77
N PRO A 160 -11.62 -5.33 -11.22
CA PRO A 160 -10.94 -4.11 -11.68
C PRO A 160 -10.15 -3.43 -10.56
N ASN A 161 -10.78 -3.24 -9.41
CA ASN A 161 -10.15 -2.59 -8.25
C ASN A 161 -9.01 -3.46 -7.68
N LEU A 162 -9.12 -4.80 -7.79
CA LEU A 162 -8.04 -5.71 -7.42
C LEU A 162 -6.81 -5.48 -8.29
N LEU A 163 -6.97 -5.30 -9.60
CA LEU A 163 -5.84 -5.06 -10.51
C LEU A 163 -5.16 -3.72 -10.24
N GLU A 164 -5.93 -2.67 -9.98
CA GLU A 164 -5.41 -1.34 -9.62
C GLU A 164 -4.56 -1.42 -8.33
N GLU A 165 -5.12 -2.00 -7.26
CA GLU A 165 -4.39 -2.20 -5.99
C GLU A 165 -3.18 -3.13 -6.15
N THR A 166 -3.27 -4.12 -7.06
CA THR A 166 -2.14 -5.02 -7.37
C THR A 166 -1.01 -4.27 -8.05
N ALA A 167 -1.31 -3.44 -9.04
CA ALA A 167 -0.32 -2.65 -9.76
C ALA A 167 0.43 -1.70 -8.81
N ASP A 168 -0.33 -1.01 -7.95
CA ASP A 168 0.24 -0.13 -6.91
C ASP A 168 1.12 -0.91 -5.92
N TYR A 169 0.69 -2.10 -5.50
CA TYR A 169 1.47 -2.92 -4.58
C TYR A 169 2.75 -3.46 -5.22
N ILE A 170 2.74 -3.80 -6.52
CA ILE A 170 3.96 -4.19 -7.26
C ILE A 170 4.96 -3.02 -7.28
N ALA A 171 4.52 -1.82 -7.62
CA ALA A 171 5.39 -0.64 -7.63
C ALA A 171 5.99 -0.36 -6.24
N ALA A 172 5.17 -0.51 -5.19
CA ALA A 172 5.61 -0.38 -3.82
C ALA A 172 6.69 -1.43 -3.44
N LEU A 173 6.48 -2.69 -3.80
CA LEU A 173 7.46 -3.76 -3.56
C LEU A 173 8.77 -3.52 -4.31
N GLN A 174 8.70 -3.03 -5.56
CA GLN A 174 9.90 -2.66 -6.33
C GLN A 174 10.70 -1.56 -5.62
N MET A 175 10.05 -0.52 -5.11
CA MET A 175 10.73 0.54 -4.35
C MET A 175 11.44 -0.02 -3.10
N GLN A 176 10.80 -0.93 -2.37
CA GLN A 176 11.40 -1.58 -1.21
C GLN A 176 12.62 -2.44 -1.59
N VAL A 177 12.52 -3.26 -2.64
CA VAL A 177 13.64 -4.10 -3.11
C VAL A 177 14.80 -3.22 -3.57
N ASN A 178 14.55 -2.21 -4.39
CA ASN A 178 15.59 -1.30 -4.89
C ASN A 178 16.31 -0.58 -3.76
N ALA A 179 15.57 -0.09 -2.76
CA ALA A 179 16.16 0.59 -1.60
C ALA A 179 16.98 -0.36 -0.72
N MET A 180 16.51 -1.59 -0.47
CA MET A 180 17.27 -2.57 0.30
C MET A 180 18.53 -3.02 -0.43
N THR A 181 18.46 -3.21 -1.75
CA THR A 181 19.63 -3.52 -2.59
C THR A 181 20.64 -2.38 -2.57
N PHE A 182 20.18 -1.13 -2.71
CA PHE A 182 21.04 0.04 -2.62
C PHE A 182 21.78 0.12 -1.27
N LEU A 183 21.06 -0.05 -0.16
CA LEU A 183 21.67 -0.06 1.18
C LEU A 183 22.68 -1.20 1.35
N THR A 184 22.38 -2.39 0.82
CA THR A 184 23.30 -3.55 0.90
C THR A 184 24.56 -3.32 0.07
N GLY A 185 24.43 -2.70 -1.11
CA GLY A 185 25.56 -2.27 -1.92
C GLY A 185 26.45 -1.30 -1.16
N LEU A 186 25.88 -0.24 -0.57
CA LEU A 186 26.65 0.70 0.25
C LEU A 186 27.37 0.04 1.44
N LEU A 187 26.74 -0.92 2.12
CA LEU A 187 27.36 -1.64 3.22
C LEU A 187 28.51 -2.54 2.74
N THR A 188 28.32 -3.25 1.62
CA THR A 188 29.34 -4.15 1.08
C THR A 188 30.55 -3.37 0.56
N ASN A 189 30.31 -2.29 -0.19
CA ASN A 189 31.36 -1.41 -0.71
C ASN A 189 32.02 -0.54 0.38
N GLY A 190 31.27 -0.13 1.41
CA GLY A 190 31.80 0.62 2.55
C GLY A 190 32.68 -0.26 3.45
N SER A 191 32.34 -1.53 3.62
CA SER A 191 33.18 -2.50 4.34
C SER A 191 34.51 -2.78 3.62
N SER A 192 34.55 -2.80 2.29
CA SER A 192 35.81 -2.93 1.54
C SER A 192 36.72 -1.69 1.67
N LEU A 193 36.16 -0.49 1.82
CA LEU A 193 36.94 0.74 2.05
C LEU A 193 37.48 0.83 3.48
N ALA A 194 36.70 0.40 4.49
CA ALA A 194 37.16 0.34 5.88
C ALA A 194 38.30 -0.69 6.06
N ALA A 195 38.19 -1.88 5.43
CA ALA A 195 39.22 -2.90 5.50
C ALA A 195 40.55 -2.52 4.81
N SER A 196 40.52 -1.57 3.86
CA SER A 196 41.73 -1.07 3.20
C SER A 196 42.45 0.03 3.99
N SER A 197 41.78 0.67 4.96
CA SER A 197 42.36 1.76 5.76
C SER A 197 43.18 1.25 6.96
N ASP A 198 42.92 0.03 7.44
CA ASP A 198 43.61 -0.56 8.59
C ASP A 198 44.98 -1.18 8.25
N GLN A 199 45.37 -1.26 6.97
CA GLN A 199 46.65 -1.85 6.54
C GLN A 199 47.79 -0.84 6.29
N LEU A 200 47.58 0.46 6.52
CA LEU A 200 48.58 1.50 6.23
C LEU A 200 49.24 2.14 7.48
N GLY A 201 49.11 1.51 8.65
CA GLY A 201 49.58 2.05 9.93
C GLY A 201 50.58 1.17 10.69
N SER A 202 51.37 0.34 10.02
CA SER A 202 52.39 -0.49 10.68
C SER A 202 53.66 -0.61 9.84
N ASP A 203 54.28 0.53 9.55
CA ASP A 203 55.70 0.61 9.15
C ASP A 203 56.18 2.05 9.39
N GLN A 204 56.50 2.37 10.65
CA GLN A 204 57.46 3.42 11.00
C GLN A 204 57.99 3.24 12.43
#